data_AF-A0A7W8FPP9-F1
#
_entry.id   AF-A0A7W8FPP9-F1
#
_cell.length_a   1.000
_cell.length_b   1.000
_cell.length_c   1.000
_cell.angle_alpha   90.00
_cell.angle_beta   90.00
_cell.angle_gamma   90.00
#
_symmetry.space_group_name_H-M   'P 1'
#
loop_
_entity.id
_entity.type
_entity.pdbx_description
1 polymer ?
#
loop_
_entity_poly.entity_id
_entity_poly.type
_entity_poly.pdbx_seq_one_letter_code
_entity_poly.pdbx_strand_id
1 'polypeptide(L)'
;MLTKGLSYGWLAARRRIKEMVLPVITTATGAFLVVIVFGMSDGIRAQSASLGHADEIGRAVVLIAVTVLLVGVVEVAVATTRTVAHRTRELGVLGANGVPRGPVIAALLVEPVIAAVLGAVAGAALAAGTAIILGATGLAPTGVSSAGVLVGSGIAVGVSIAAALATSIVPTWNAASRPPIRSLSSGG
;
A
#
# COMPACT_ATOMS: atom_id res chain seq x y z
N MET A 1 -8.21 25.39 6.31
CA MET A 1 -7.53 25.30 5.00
C MET A 1 -7.18 23.86 4.60
N LEU A 2 -6.74 23.00 5.53
CA LEU A 2 -6.50 21.57 5.29
C LEU A 2 -7.72 20.82 4.73
N THR A 3 -8.93 21.10 5.22
CA THR A 3 -10.18 20.48 4.73
C THR A 3 -10.38 20.70 3.24
N LYS A 4 -10.08 21.90 2.73
CA LYS A 4 -10.16 22.20 1.28
C LYS A 4 -9.13 21.41 0.48
N GLY A 5 -7.92 21.20 1.05
CA GLY A 5 -6.89 20.36 0.47
C GLY A 5 -7.34 18.89 0.35
N LEU A 6 -7.95 18.34 1.39
CA LEU A 6 -8.49 16.97 1.38
C LEU A 6 -9.61 16.81 0.35
N SER A 7 -10.56 17.75 0.29
CA SER A 7 -11.63 17.75 -0.72
C SER A 7 -11.09 17.84 -2.14
N TYR A 8 -10.07 18.66 -2.37
CA TYR A 8 -9.39 18.74 -3.66
C TYR A 8 -8.67 17.44 -4.00
N GLY A 9 -7.95 16.86 -3.05
CA GLY A 9 -7.28 15.57 -3.20
C GLY A 9 -8.25 14.45 -3.60
N TRP A 10 -9.44 14.41 -3.00
CA TRP A 10 -10.50 13.45 -3.36
C TRP A 10 -10.98 13.62 -4.81
N LEU A 11 -11.24 14.86 -5.22
CA LEU A 11 -11.66 15.16 -6.60
C LEU A 11 -10.56 14.83 -7.61
N ALA A 12 -9.30 15.12 -7.28
CA ALA A 12 -8.15 14.78 -8.11
C ALA A 12 -7.99 13.26 -8.26
N ALA A 13 -8.08 12.51 -7.15
CA ALA A 13 -8.03 11.05 -7.16
C ALA A 13 -9.13 10.46 -8.06
N ARG A 14 -10.37 10.96 -7.97
CA ARG A 14 -11.48 10.50 -8.82
C ARG A 14 -11.21 10.71 -10.31
N ARG A 15 -10.61 11.84 -10.69
CA ARG A 15 -10.26 12.12 -12.10
C ARG A 15 -9.12 11.25 -12.62
N ARG A 16 -8.27 10.75 -11.73
CA ARG A 16 -7.05 9.99 -12.06
C ARG A 16 -7.16 8.51 -11.73
N ILE A 17 -8.37 7.97 -11.72
CA ILE A 17 -8.61 6.57 -11.36
C ILE A 17 -7.77 5.58 -12.18
N LYS A 18 -7.49 5.90 -13.46
CA LYS A 18 -6.64 5.10 -14.35
C LYS A 18 -5.18 5.04 -13.88
N GLU A 19 -4.65 6.13 -13.33
CA GLU A 19 -3.28 6.20 -12.79
C GLU A 19 -3.17 5.41 -11.47
N MET A 20 -4.28 5.27 -10.74
CA MET A 20 -4.33 4.56 -9.46
C MET A 20 -4.46 3.04 -9.59
N VAL A 21 -4.80 2.51 -10.77
CA VAL A 21 -4.98 1.06 -10.98
C VAL A 21 -3.71 0.28 -10.62
N LEU A 22 -2.56 0.71 -11.13
CA LEU A 22 -1.30 0.03 -10.88
C LEU A 22 -0.94 0.01 -9.37
N PRO A 23 -0.93 1.15 -8.66
CA PRO A 23 -0.73 1.17 -7.20
C PRO A 23 -1.71 0.32 -6.40
N VAL A 24 -2.98 0.27 -6.82
CA VAL A 24 -4.01 -0.56 -6.19
C VAL A 24 -3.68 -2.04 -6.38
N ILE A 25 -3.32 -2.46 -7.60
CA ILE A 25 -2.96 -3.85 -7.90
C ILE A 25 -1.71 -4.28 -7.13
N THR A 26 -0.66 -3.47 -7.11
CA THR A 26 0.59 -3.81 -6.40
C THR A 26 0.34 -3.92 -4.89
N THR A 27 -0.42 -2.99 -4.31
CA THR A 27 -0.80 -3.07 -2.90
C THR A 27 -1.69 -4.28 -2.62
N ALA A 28 -2.62 -4.62 -3.52
CA ALA A 28 -3.46 -5.79 -3.40
C ALA A 28 -2.66 -7.09 -3.43
N THR A 29 -1.64 -7.20 -4.28
CA THR A 29 -0.72 -8.34 -4.31
C THR A 29 0.02 -8.48 -2.99
N GLY A 30 0.59 -7.40 -2.45
CA GLY A 30 1.27 -7.42 -1.16
C GLY A 30 0.35 -7.81 -0.01
N ALA A 31 -0.83 -7.20 0.07
CA ALA A 31 -1.83 -7.51 1.07
C ALA A 31 -2.30 -8.98 0.98
N PHE A 32 -2.58 -9.46 -0.23
CA PHE A 32 -2.95 -10.86 -0.47
C PHE A 32 -1.90 -11.82 0.09
N LEU A 33 -0.63 -11.61 -0.22
CA LEU A 33 0.46 -12.46 0.25
C LEU A 33 0.57 -12.44 1.77
N VAL A 34 0.48 -11.27 2.41
CA VAL A 34 0.51 -11.13 3.88
C VAL A 34 -0.63 -11.94 4.52
N VAL A 35 -1.86 -11.77 4.03
CA VAL A 35 -3.02 -12.49 4.57
C VAL A 35 -2.84 -14.01 4.46
N ILE A 36 -2.35 -14.51 3.31
CA ILE A 36 -2.10 -15.95 3.11
C ILE A 36 -1.00 -16.46 4.03
N VAL A 37 0.11 -15.72 4.19
CA VAL A 37 1.21 -16.12 5.07
C VAL A 37 0.74 -16.26 6.52
N PHE A 38 -0.05 -15.32 7.03
CA PHE A 38 -0.64 -15.43 8.36
C PHE A 38 -1.72 -16.51 8.45
N GLY A 39 -2.52 -16.70 7.40
CA GLY A 39 -3.50 -17.80 7.34
C GLY A 39 -2.87 -19.18 7.42
N MET A 40 -1.69 -19.36 6.82
CA MET A 40 -0.99 -20.65 6.78
C MET A 40 0.00 -20.84 7.94
N SER A 41 0.30 -19.81 8.74
CA SER A 41 1.38 -19.87 9.74
C SER A 41 1.16 -20.93 10.82
N ASP A 42 -0.09 -21.16 11.23
CA ASP A 42 -0.41 -22.15 12.26
C ASP A 42 -0.17 -23.57 11.76
N GLY A 43 -0.63 -23.86 10.53
CA GLY A 43 -0.42 -25.13 9.87
C GLY A 43 1.06 -25.43 9.61
N ILE A 44 1.82 -24.43 9.15
CA ILE A 44 3.27 -24.55 8.96
C ILE A 44 3.97 -24.85 10.29
N ARG A 45 3.61 -24.16 11.38
CA ARG A 45 4.21 -24.42 12.71
C ARG A 45 3.91 -25.82 13.23
N ALA A 46 2.67 -26.28 13.08
CA ALA A 46 2.26 -27.62 13.50
C ALA A 46 3.05 -28.72 12.76
N GLN A 47 3.17 -28.61 11.43
CA GLN A 47 3.96 -29.56 10.64
C GLN A 47 5.47 -29.48 10.95
N SER A 48 5.98 -28.29 11.24
CA SER A 48 7.39 -28.09 11.57
C SER A 48 7.76 -28.69 12.93
N ALA A 49 6.82 -28.73 13.88
CA ALA A 49 7.01 -29.36 15.18
C ALA A 49 7.20 -30.88 15.07
N SER A 50 6.50 -31.55 14.15
CA SER A 50 6.71 -32.98 13.91
C SER A 50 8.05 -33.31 13.23
N LEU A 51 8.68 -32.31 12.60
CA LEU A 51 9.97 -32.43 11.92
C LEU A 51 11.16 -32.05 12.81
N GLY A 52 10.93 -31.54 14.02
CA GLY A 52 11.98 -31.07 14.94
C GLY A 52 12.60 -29.71 14.59
N HIS A 53 12.11 -29.01 13.56
CA HIS A 53 12.63 -27.73 13.05
C HIS A 53 11.66 -26.55 13.21
N ALA A 54 10.77 -26.60 14.21
CA ALA A 54 9.70 -25.60 14.40
C ALA A 54 10.19 -24.16 14.51
N ASP A 55 11.26 -23.93 15.29
CA ASP A 55 11.77 -22.59 15.55
C ASP A 55 12.43 -21.96 14.32
N GLU A 56 13.18 -22.76 13.55
CA GLU A 56 13.86 -22.31 12.33
C GLU A 56 12.84 -21.94 11.25
N ILE A 57 11.85 -22.81 11.02
CA ILE A 57 10.79 -22.55 10.03
C ILE A 57 9.90 -21.39 10.47
N GLY A 58 9.58 -21.29 11.77
CA GLY A 58 8.83 -20.16 12.32
C GLY A 58 9.52 -18.82 12.08
N ARG A 59 10.84 -18.74 12.30
CA ARG A 59 11.65 -17.55 12.00
C ARG A 59 11.68 -17.25 10.50
N ALA A 60 11.83 -18.27 9.65
CA ALA A 60 11.82 -18.11 8.21
C ALA A 60 10.48 -17.54 7.71
N VAL A 61 9.34 -18.03 8.20
CA VAL A 61 8.00 -17.51 7.86
C VAL A 61 7.85 -16.04 8.25
N VAL A 62 8.31 -15.65 9.45
CA VAL A 62 8.27 -14.25 9.88
C VAL A 62 9.15 -13.37 9.00
N LEU A 63 10.37 -13.82 8.66
CA LEU A 63 11.26 -13.08 7.76
C LEU A 63 10.63 -12.91 6.37
N ILE A 64 9.99 -13.94 5.83
CA ILE A 64 9.26 -13.87 4.55
C ILE A 64 8.09 -12.87 4.66
N ALA A 65 7.32 -12.90 5.75
CA ALA A 65 6.22 -11.96 5.95
C ALA A 65 6.72 -10.50 5.97
N VAL A 66 7.83 -10.25 6.67
CA VAL A 66 8.45 -8.92 6.76
C VAL A 66 9.00 -8.47 5.41
N THR A 67 9.69 -9.33 4.66
CA THR A 67 10.25 -8.94 3.36
C THR A 67 9.15 -8.63 2.34
N VAL A 68 8.08 -9.44 2.28
CA VAL A 68 6.91 -9.18 1.44
C VAL A 68 6.27 -7.83 1.79
N LEU A 69 6.17 -7.52 3.08
CA LEU A 69 5.64 -6.24 3.56
C LEU A 69 6.51 -5.06 3.13
N LEU A 70 7.84 -5.18 3.25
CA LEU A 70 8.79 -4.13 2.85
C LEU A 70 8.77 -3.87 1.34
N VAL A 71 8.60 -4.91 0.51
CA VAL A 71 8.45 -4.74 -0.94
C VAL A 71 7.23 -3.87 -1.24
N GLY A 72 6.08 -4.15 -0.62
CA GLY A 72 4.88 -3.34 -0.78
C GLY A 72 5.06 -1.88 -0.36
N VAL A 73 5.80 -1.63 0.72
CA VAL A 73 6.14 -0.27 1.19
C VAL A 73 6.91 0.51 0.11
N VAL A 74 7.92 -0.12 -0.49
CA VAL A 74 8.73 0.50 -1.56
C VAL A 74 7.90 0.78 -2.81
N GLU A 75 7.02 -0.14 -3.19
CA GLU A 75 6.16 0.03 -4.37
C GLU A 75 5.25 1.26 -4.24
N VAL A 76 4.66 1.49 -3.07
CA VAL A 76 3.83 2.68 -2.81
C VAL A 76 4.66 3.98 -2.92
N ALA A 77 5.90 3.97 -2.42
CA ALA A 77 6.82 5.10 -2.54
C ALA A 77 7.12 5.45 -4.01
N VAL A 78 7.40 4.42 -4.81
CA VAL A 78 7.70 4.55 -6.25
C VAL A 78 6.48 5.04 -7.01
N ALA A 79 5.31 4.46 -6.75
CA ALA A 79 4.04 4.89 -7.34
C ALA A 79 3.74 6.37 -7.06
N THR A 80 3.88 6.80 -5.81
CA THR A 80 3.66 8.19 -5.40
C THR A 80 4.66 9.12 -6.07
N THR A 81 5.93 8.74 -6.14
CA THR A 81 6.96 9.54 -6.80
C THR A 81 6.64 9.74 -8.28
N ARG A 82 6.19 8.70 -8.98
CA ARG A 82 5.79 8.78 -10.39
C ARG A 82 4.57 9.68 -10.60
N THR A 83 3.49 9.46 -9.84
CA THR A 83 2.25 10.26 -9.97
C THR A 83 2.49 11.74 -9.73
N VAL A 84 3.32 12.07 -8.73
CA VAL A 84 3.69 13.45 -8.42
C VAL A 84 4.64 14.05 -9.48
N ALA A 85 5.53 13.26 -10.08
CA ALA A 85 6.41 13.71 -11.15
C ALA A 85 5.63 14.17 -12.39
N HIS A 86 4.50 13.52 -12.71
CA HIS A 86 3.61 13.94 -13.80
C HIS A 86 2.84 15.25 -13.51
N ARG A 87 2.93 15.81 -12.29
CA ARG A 87 2.16 16.98 -11.83
C ARG A 87 3.01 18.20 -11.55
N THR A 88 4.27 18.19 -11.97
CA THR A 88 5.20 19.31 -11.76
C THR A 88 4.65 20.65 -12.23
N ARG A 89 4.05 20.71 -13.42
CA ARG A 89 3.47 21.96 -13.97
C ARG A 89 2.26 22.44 -13.17
N GLU A 90 1.34 21.55 -12.80
CA GLU A 90 0.16 21.88 -11.98
C GLU A 90 0.59 22.45 -10.62
N LEU A 91 1.54 21.79 -9.96
CA LEU A 91 2.10 22.23 -8.69
C LEU A 91 2.86 23.56 -8.81
N GLY A 92 3.54 23.79 -9.94
CA GLY A 92 4.19 25.06 -10.26
C GLY A 92 3.22 26.23 -10.37
N VAL A 93 2.07 26.02 -11.02
CA VAL A 93 1.00 27.03 -11.11
C VAL A 93 0.41 27.33 -9.73
N LEU A 94 0.13 26.29 -8.92
CA LEU A 94 -0.34 26.48 -7.54
C LEU A 94 0.66 27.26 -6.69
N GLY A 95 1.95 26.95 -6.83
CA GLY A 95 3.03 27.66 -6.15
C GLY A 95 3.19 29.11 -6.61
N ALA A 96 3.02 29.40 -7.91
CA ALA A 96 3.06 30.76 -8.46
C ALA A 96 1.92 31.64 -7.95
N ASN A 97 0.75 31.03 -7.70
CA ASN A 97 -0.42 31.70 -7.13
C ASN A 97 -0.36 31.86 -5.60
N GLY A 98 0.76 31.51 -4.96
CA GLY A 98 0.95 31.71 -3.51
C GLY A 98 0.21 30.72 -2.62
N VAL A 99 -0.23 29.56 -3.14
CA VAL A 99 -0.93 28.55 -2.33
C VAL A 99 0.05 27.95 -1.28
N PRO A 100 -0.33 27.88 0.00
CA PRO A 100 0.54 27.33 1.04
C PRO A 100 0.78 25.82 0.83
N ARG A 101 1.97 25.34 1.23
CA ARG A 101 2.42 23.95 0.98
C ARG A 101 1.58 22.89 1.71
N GLY A 102 1.12 23.18 2.93
CA GLY A 102 0.40 22.21 3.77
C GLY A 102 -0.85 21.61 3.09
N PRO A 103 -1.80 22.45 2.61
CA PRO A 103 -2.97 21.97 1.86
C PRO A 103 -2.62 21.22 0.57
N VAL A 104 -1.53 21.58 -0.11
CA VAL A 104 -1.06 20.90 -1.33
C VAL A 104 -0.54 19.50 -0.99
N ILE A 105 0.28 19.38 0.06
CA ILE A 105 0.78 18.09 0.55
C ILE A 105 -0.39 17.21 0.98
N ALA A 106 -1.35 17.75 1.75
CA ALA A 106 -2.54 17.02 2.16
C ALA A 106 -3.34 16.52 0.95
N ALA A 107 -3.51 17.33 -0.09
CA ALA A 107 -4.18 16.93 -1.32
C ALA A 107 -3.43 15.80 -2.07
N LEU A 108 -2.10 15.85 -2.11
CA LEU A 108 -1.27 14.84 -2.77
C LEU A 108 -1.23 13.52 -2.00
N LEU A 109 -1.36 13.53 -0.67
CA LEU A 109 -1.38 12.32 0.17
C LEU A 109 -2.69 11.54 0.08
N VAL A 110 -3.79 12.18 -0.33
CA VAL A 110 -5.10 11.51 -0.45
C VAL A 110 -5.04 10.34 -1.43
N GLU A 111 -4.35 10.51 -2.55
CA GLU A 111 -4.29 9.50 -3.61
C GLU A 111 -3.57 8.20 -3.20
N PRO A 112 -2.32 8.23 -2.68
CA PRO A 112 -1.66 7.01 -2.24
C PRO A 112 -2.40 6.34 -1.07
N VAL A 113 -3.05 7.12 -0.19
CA VAL A 113 -3.86 6.54 0.90
C VAL A 113 -5.10 5.81 0.35
N ILE A 114 -5.83 6.41 -0.59
CA ILE A 114 -6.98 5.73 -1.21
C ILE A 114 -6.51 4.48 -1.96
N ALA A 115 -5.43 4.57 -2.74
CA ALA A 115 -4.90 3.43 -3.45
C ALA A 115 -4.50 2.29 -2.49
N ALA A 116 -3.87 2.64 -1.36
CA ALA A 116 -3.46 1.68 -0.35
C ALA A 116 -4.66 1.01 0.34
N VAL A 117 -5.70 1.78 0.70
CA VAL A 117 -6.92 1.24 1.29
C VAL A 117 -7.63 0.30 0.31
N LEU A 118 -7.85 0.74 -0.94
CA LEU A 118 -8.53 -0.06 -1.95
C LEU A 118 -7.75 -1.34 -2.26
N GLY A 119 -6.43 -1.22 -2.45
CA GLY A 119 -5.57 -2.36 -2.70
C GLY A 119 -5.56 -3.33 -1.52
N ALA A 120 -5.37 -2.86 -0.30
CA ALA A 120 -5.33 -3.72 0.87
C ALA A 120 -6.64 -4.46 1.12
N VAL A 121 -7.78 -3.77 0.98
CA VAL A 121 -9.11 -4.39 1.11
C VAL A 121 -9.35 -5.42 0.00
N ALA A 122 -9.02 -5.09 -1.25
CA ALA A 122 -9.16 -6.02 -2.37
C ALA A 122 -8.27 -7.26 -2.20
N GLY A 123 -7.00 -7.06 -1.83
CA GLY A 123 -6.05 -8.13 -1.58
C GLY A 123 -6.46 -9.04 -0.43
N ALA A 124 -6.92 -8.46 0.69
CA ALA A 124 -7.44 -9.22 1.82
C ALA A 124 -8.70 -10.02 1.47
N ALA A 125 -9.63 -9.42 0.71
CA ALA A 125 -10.84 -10.10 0.25
C ALA A 125 -10.50 -11.27 -0.71
N LEU A 126 -9.57 -11.08 -1.64
CA LEU A 126 -9.08 -12.13 -2.52
C LEU A 126 -8.41 -13.26 -1.72
N ALA A 127 -7.59 -12.92 -0.72
CA ALA A 127 -6.92 -13.91 0.11
C ALA A 127 -7.91 -14.72 0.96
N ALA A 128 -8.94 -14.07 1.52
CA ALA A 128 -10.02 -14.77 2.23
C ALA A 128 -10.78 -15.71 1.29
N GLY A 129 -11.10 -15.27 0.06
CA GLY A 129 -11.70 -16.13 -0.96
C GLY A 129 -10.82 -17.34 -1.31
N THR A 130 -9.52 -17.13 -1.50
CA THR A 130 -8.55 -18.21 -1.73
C THR A 130 -8.45 -19.16 -0.54
N ALA A 131 -8.45 -18.65 0.70
CA ALA A 131 -8.44 -19.48 1.91
C ALA A 131 -9.66 -20.41 1.98
N ILE A 132 -10.85 -19.90 1.64
CA ILE A 132 -12.08 -20.70 1.57
C ILE A 132 -11.95 -21.80 0.51
N ILE A 133 -11.46 -21.46 -0.68
CA ILE A 133 -11.27 -22.44 -1.77
C ILE A 133 -10.25 -23.52 -1.36
N LEU A 134 -9.13 -23.13 -0.76
CA LEU A 134 -8.11 -24.07 -0.27
C LEU A 134 -8.66 -25.01 0.81
N GLY A 135 -9.47 -24.48 1.74
CA GLY A 135 -10.15 -25.27 2.76
C GLY A 135 -11.18 -26.24 2.17
N ALA A 136 -11.95 -25.82 1.17
CA ALA A 136 -12.97 -26.66 0.53
C ALA A 136 -12.39 -27.75 -0.37
N THR A 137 -11.25 -27.49 -1.02
CA THR A 137 -10.61 -28.43 -1.96
C THR A 137 -9.64 -29.39 -1.31
N GLY A 138 -9.22 -29.12 -0.05
CA GLY A 138 -8.19 -29.90 0.62
C GLY A 138 -6.78 -29.72 0.02
N LEU A 139 -6.59 -28.74 -0.87
CA LEU A 139 -5.29 -28.45 -1.51
C LEU A 139 -4.25 -27.88 -0.54
N ALA A 140 -4.66 -27.46 0.67
CA ALA A 140 -3.78 -27.07 1.76
C ALA A 140 -3.72 -28.18 2.82
N PRO A 141 -2.67 -29.05 2.83
CA PRO A 141 -2.59 -30.20 3.73
C PRO A 141 -2.62 -29.83 5.22
N THR A 142 -2.12 -28.64 5.54
CA THR A 142 -2.06 -28.10 6.90
C THR A 142 -3.23 -27.18 7.24
N GLY A 143 -4.16 -26.99 6.29
CA GLY A 143 -5.28 -26.08 6.41
C GLY A 143 -4.91 -24.60 6.35
N VAL A 144 -5.93 -23.75 6.39
CA VAL A 144 -5.79 -22.29 6.49
C VAL A 144 -6.58 -21.81 7.71
N SER A 145 -5.89 -21.19 8.66
CA SER A 145 -6.45 -20.67 9.91
C SER A 145 -7.30 -19.44 9.63
N SER A 146 -8.59 -19.51 9.96
CA SER A 146 -9.52 -18.36 9.84
C SER A 146 -9.09 -17.19 10.74
N ALA A 147 -8.57 -17.49 11.93
CA ALA A 147 -7.99 -16.49 12.82
C ALA A 147 -6.74 -15.85 12.19
N GLY A 148 -5.86 -16.66 11.58
CA GLY A 148 -4.69 -16.17 10.86
C GLY A 148 -5.05 -15.26 9.69
N VAL A 149 -6.06 -15.61 8.90
CA VAL A 149 -6.58 -14.78 7.80
C VAL A 149 -7.13 -13.45 8.32
N LEU A 150 -7.87 -13.46 9.43
CA LEU A 150 -8.43 -12.24 10.02
C LEU A 150 -7.32 -11.31 10.54
N VAL A 151 -6.36 -11.85 11.29
CA VAL A 151 -5.21 -11.10 11.80
C VAL A 151 -4.36 -10.56 10.64
N GLY A 152 -4.05 -11.40 9.66
CA GLY A 152 -3.31 -11.02 8.47
C GLY A 152 -4.01 -9.89 7.70
N SER A 153 -5.33 -9.92 7.60
CA SER A 153 -6.12 -8.87 6.93
C SER A 153 -6.03 -7.54 7.67
N GLY A 154 -6.13 -7.56 9.00
CA GLY A 154 -5.96 -6.36 9.83
C GLY A 154 -4.56 -5.77 9.70
N ILE A 155 -3.53 -6.61 9.74
CA ILE A 155 -2.13 -6.20 9.55
C ILE A 155 -1.92 -5.61 8.16
N ALA A 156 -2.41 -6.28 7.12
CA ALA A 156 -2.28 -5.82 5.74
C ALA A 156 -2.89 -4.42 5.56
N VAL A 157 -4.13 -4.20 6.01
CA VAL A 157 -4.79 -2.89 5.92
C VAL A 157 -4.05 -1.83 6.72
N GLY A 158 -3.73 -2.12 7.99
CA GLY A 158 -3.06 -1.16 8.88
C GLY A 158 -1.69 -0.76 8.35
N VAL A 159 -0.88 -1.74 7.93
CA VAL A 159 0.47 -1.47 7.43
C VAL A 159 0.41 -0.81 6.05
N SER A 160 -0.47 -1.20 5.13
CA SER A 160 -0.58 -0.53 3.83
C SER A 160 -0.89 0.96 3.98
N ILE A 161 -1.79 1.33 4.89
CA ILE A 161 -2.10 2.75 5.17
C ILE A 161 -0.89 3.45 5.78
N ALA A 162 -0.26 2.85 6.80
CA ALA A 162 0.91 3.43 7.46
C ALA A 162 2.09 3.61 6.49
N ALA A 163 2.35 2.60 5.65
CA ALA A 163 3.37 2.61 4.62
C ALA A 163 3.09 3.69 3.58
N ALA A 164 1.83 3.83 3.12
CA ALA A 164 1.44 4.86 2.18
C ALA A 164 1.69 6.26 2.74
N LEU A 165 1.30 6.51 3.98
CA LEU A 165 1.56 7.79 4.64
C LEU A 165 3.07 8.04 4.81
N ALA A 166 3.79 7.10 5.42
CA ALA A 166 5.21 7.26 5.75
C ALA A 166 6.08 7.49 4.51
N THR A 167 5.84 6.70 3.45
CA THR A 167 6.67 6.77 2.23
C THR A 167 6.29 7.92 1.30
N SER A 168 5.04 8.37 1.34
CA SER A 168 4.55 9.45 0.47
C SER A 168 4.88 10.84 0.99
N ILE A 169 5.16 11.01 2.29
CA ILE A 169 5.47 12.31 2.88
C ILE A 169 6.68 12.97 2.20
N VAL A 170 7.80 12.26 2.06
CA VAL A 170 9.02 12.82 1.45
C VAL A 170 8.81 13.28 -0.01
N PRO A 171 8.29 12.45 -0.93
CA PRO A 171 8.09 12.88 -2.32
C PRO A 171 7.05 13.99 -2.45
N THR A 172 5.96 13.95 -1.68
CA THR A 172 4.93 15.01 -1.73
C THR A 172 5.44 16.34 -1.17
N TRP A 173 6.20 16.31 -0.07
CA TRP A 173 6.86 17.48 0.48
C TRP A 173 7.86 18.09 -0.50
N ASN A 174 8.70 17.25 -1.10
CA ASN A 174 9.70 17.69 -2.07
C ASN A 174 9.03 18.34 -3.27
N ALA A 175 7.94 17.77 -3.79
CA ALA A 175 7.22 18.33 -4.92
C ALA A 175 6.51 19.65 -4.59
N ALA A 176 5.87 19.75 -3.43
CA ALA A 176 5.23 20.98 -2.98
C ALA A 176 6.24 22.11 -2.65
N SER A 177 7.51 21.77 -2.45
CA SER A 177 8.59 22.71 -2.14
C SER A 177 9.39 23.17 -3.38
N ARG A 178 9.09 22.65 -4.59
CA ARG A 178 9.82 23.05 -5.81
C ARG A 178 9.51 24.50 -6.20
N PRO A 179 10.52 25.32 -6.56
CA PRO A 179 10.28 26.70 -7.02
C PRO A 179 9.43 26.73 -8.29
N PRO A 180 8.40 27.62 -8.38
CA PRO A 180 7.51 27.72 -9.54
C PRO A 180 8.24 27.88 -10.87
N ILE A 181 9.29 28.71 -10.88
CA ILE A 181 10.09 28.98 -12.08
C ILE A 181 10.69 27.71 -12.69
N ARG A 182 11.21 26.79 -11.86
CA ARG A 182 11.77 25.51 -12.34
C ARG A 182 10.68 24.59 -12.85
N SER A 183 9.56 24.48 -12.14
CA SER A 183 8.45 23.62 -12.55
C SER A 183 7.73 24.07 -13.82
N LEU A 184 7.80 25.37 -14.14
CA LEU A 184 7.21 25.93 -15.35
C LEU A 184 8.18 25.94 -16.54
N SER A 185 9.49 26.00 -16.30
CA SER A 185 10.53 25.98 -17.35
C SER A 185 11.00 24.58 -17.73
N SER A 186 10.87 23.58 -16.84
CA SER A 186 11.35 22.20 -17.07
C SER A 186 10.36 21.27 -17.75
N GLY A 187 9.26 21.80 -18.31
CA GLY A 187 8.24 21.05 -19.03
C GLY A 187 8.45 21.15 -20.54
N GLY A 188 9.51 20.51 -21.04
CA GLY A 188 9.78 20.27 -22.46
C GLY A 188 10.05 18.79 -22.66
#